data_AF-A0A812NZA6-F1
#
_entry.id   AF-A0A812NZA6-F1
#
_cell.length_a   1.000
_cell.length_b   1.000
_cell.length_c   1.000
_cell.angle_alpha   90.00
_cell.angle_beta   90.00
_cell.angle_gamma   90.00
#
_symmetry.space_group_name_H-M   'P 1'
#
loop_
_entity.id
_entity.type
_entity.pdbx_description
1 polymer ?
#
loop_
_entity_poly.entity_id
_entity_poly.type
_entity_poly.pdbx_seq_one_letter_code
_entity_poly.pdbx_strand_id
1 'polypeptide(L)'
;MVPAKVVRAPGRVDNDSFTTVMIRRLPVEMTPTKLVAMMDMVVPGKFDFIYMPYDRRKNVNISLAFINLTDSSSAKELCDYINNLNACRQWSLVACESSVQSLSFNMAYYVARFGRGAIYQPHAPWVFKDRKRVTRSELSKFYESIPQWVYEEAQNFVRAEKADNSSKGVRRRARGLVWKPSFLSSSGEEGVGPGECDSARETPLPSIRDHIIVRCHPDLLLHNGLAEQLLVEHGELLISC
;
A
#
# COMPACT_ATOMS: atom_id res chain seq x y z
N MET A 1 -13.30 -27.63 -7.08
CA MET A 1 -12.92 -26.43 -6.30
C MET A 1 -11.41 -26.30 -6.39
N VAL A 2 -10.91 -25.41 -7.24
CA VAL A 2 -9.47 -25.27 -7.51
C VAL A 2 -8.85 -24.44 -6.37
N PRO A 3 -7.76 -24.89 -5.72
CA PRO A 3 -7.11 -24.08 -4.69
C PRO A 3 -6.59 -22.78 -5.31
N ALA A 4 -6.74 -21.66 -4.59
CA ALA A 4 -6.21 -20.36 -5.00
C ALA A 4 -4.74 -20.52 -5.42
N LYS A 5 -4.43 -20.17 -6.67
CA LYS A 5 -3.09 -20.35 -7.23
C LYS A 5 -2.18 -19.31 -6.58
N VAL A 6 -1.43 -19.75 -5.58
CA VAL A 6 -0.36 -18.95 -5.00
C VAL A 6 0.78 -18.88 -6.02
N VAL A 7 0.82 -17.78 -6.78
CA VAL A 7 1.84 -17.59 -7.81
C VAL A 7 3.07 -16.96 -7.18
N ARG A 8 4.26 -17.46 -7.55
CA ARG A 8 5.53 -16.79 -7.23
C ARG A 8 5.57 -15.46 -7.97
N ALA A 9 5.73 -14.34 -7.26
CA ALA A 9 5.89 -13.02 -7.87
C ALA A 9 6.99 -13.10 -8.95
N PRO A 10 6.69 -12.78 -10.23
CA PRO A 10 7.75 -12.62 -11.21
C PRO A 10 8.60 -11.43 -10.78
N GLY A 11 9.90 -11.46 -11.08
CA GLY A 11 10.74 -10.28 -10.90
C GLY A 11 10.08 -9.10 -11.59
N ARG A 12 9.85 -8.01 -10.85
CA ARG A 12 9.23 -6.73 -11.26
C ARG A 12 8.43 -6.86 -12.56
N VAL A 13 7.21 -7.39 -12.48
CA VAL A 13 6.25 -7.22 -13.56
C VAL A 13 5.84 -5.76 -13.50
N ASP A 14 6.11 -5.00 -14.55
CA ASP A 14 5.52 -3.69 -14.79
C ASP A 14 4.03 -3.88 -15.09
N ASN A 15 3.27 -4.27 -14.06
CA ASN A 15 1.82 -4.35 -14.12
C ASN A 15 1.29 -2.99 -13.66
N ASP A 16 0.98 -2.11 -14.60
CA ASP A 16 0.44 -0.76 -14.38
C ASP A 16 -0.97 -0.72 -13.72
N SER A 17 -1.40 -1.82 -13.09
CA SER A 17 -2.78 -2.07 -12.64
C SER A 17 -2.90 -2.37 -11.15
N PHE A 18 -1.86 -2.16 -10.34
CA PHE A 18 -2.00 -2.31 -8.89
C PHE A 18 -2.67 -1.09 -8.25
N THR A 19 -3.42 -1.33 -7.19
CA THR A 19 -4.15 -0.29 -6.42
C THR A 19 -3.68 -0.24 -4.97
N THR A 20 -3.12 -1.31 -4.44
CA THR A 20 -2.62 -1.38 -3.07
C THR A 20 -1.10 -1.23 -3.02
N VAL A 21 -0.65 -0.20 -2.31
CA VAL A 21 0.76 0.09 -2.02
C VAL A 21 1.11 -0.36 -0.61
N MET A 22 2.21 -1.10 -0.48
CA MET A 22 2.87 -1.42 0.77
C MET A 22 4.03 -0.43 0.99
N ILE A 23 3.96 0.37 2.05
CA ILE A 23 5.02 1.30 2.45
C ILE A 23 5.81 0.70 3.61
N ARG A 24 7.12 0.54 3.44
CA ARG A 24 8.06 0.05 4.46
C ARG A 24 9.00 1.16 4.90
N ARG A 25 9.62 0.96 6.06
CA ARG A 25 10.53 1.94 6.70
C ARG A 25 9.81 3.24 7.07
N LEU A 26 8.52 3.13 7.36
CA LEU A 26 7.73 4.24 7.90
C LEU A 26 8.34 4.71 9.24
N PRO A 27 8.45 6.03 9.49
CA PRO A 27 8.86 6.55 10.79
C PRO A 27 8.01 5.97 11.93
N VAL A 28 8.62 5.72 13.08
CA VAL A 28 7.96 5.06 14.23
C VAL A 28 6.90 5.98 14.85
N GLU A 29 7.09 7.29 14.70
CA GLU A 29 6.23 8.39 15.16
C GLU A 29 5.08 8.68 14.18
N MET A 30 5.07 7.98 13.04
CA MET A 30 3.98 8.08 12.08
C MET A 30 2.71 7.47 12.67
N THR A 31 1.63 8.26 12.65
CA THR A 31 0.30 7.85 13.11
C THR A 31 -0.63 7.70 11.91
N PRO A 32 -1.74 6.93 12.04
CA PRO A 32 -2.74 6.85 10.97
C PRO A 32 -3.27 8.22 10.54
N THR A 33 -3.48 9.15 11.49
CA THR A 33 -3.92 10.51 11.20
C THR A 33 -2.91 11.29 10.37
N LYS A 34 -1.61 11.23 10.73
CA LYS A 34 -0.54 11.88 9.96
C LYS A 34 -0.40 11.27 8.57
N LEU A 35 -0.56 9.96 8.46
CA LEU A 35 -0.54 9.27 7.17
C LEU A 35 -1.72 9.71 6.30
N VAL A 36 -2.93 9.81 6.84
CA VAL A 36 -4.11 10.34 6.13
C VAL A 36 -3.87 11.77 5.63
N ALA A 37 -3.31 12.63 6.48
CA ALA A 37 -2.98 14.00 6.07
C ALA A 37 -1.97 14.03 4.89
N MET A 38 -0.95 13.17 4.92
CA MET A 38 -0.05 12.99 3.77
C MET A 38 -0.81 12.53 2.52
N MET A 39 -1.68 11.52 2.67
CA MET A 39 -2.47 10.99 1.55
C MET A 39 -3.40 12.05 0.96
N ASP A 40 -4.03 12.89 1.78
CA ASP A 40 -4.92 13.96 1.32
C ASP A 40 -4.16 15.09 0.60
N MET A 41 -2.86 15.26 0.86
CA MET A 41 -2.01 16.20 0.10
C MET A 41 -1.59 15.63 -1.26
N VAL A 42 -1.33 14.33 -1.33
CA VAL A 42 -0.73 13.69 -2.52
C VAL A 42 -1.80 13.20 -3.48
N VAL A 43 -2.81 12.47 -2.98
CA VAL A 43 -3.88 11.86 -3.79
C VAL A 43 -5.24 12.06 -3.10
N PRO A 44 -5.76 13.31 -3.08
CA PRO A 44 -6.92 13.69 -2.27
C PRO A 44 -8.17 12.87 -2.60
N GLY A 45 -8.69 12.14 -1.60
CA GLY A 45 -9.89 11.34 -1.75
C GLY A 45 -9.76 10.13 -2.69
N LYS A 46 -8.53 9.74 -3.04
CA LYS A 46 -8.24 8.63 -3.96
C LYS A 46 -7.77 7.36 -3.24
N PHE A 47 -8.14 7.20 -1.98
CA PHE A 47 -7.85 6.02 -1.17
C PHE A 47 -9.07 5.61 -0.36
N ASP A 48 -9.22 4.31 -0.17
CA ASP A 48 -10.39 3.71 0.49
C ASP A 48 -10.02 2.75 1.64
N PHE A 49 -8.74 2.42 1.79
CA PHE A 49 -8.23 1.54 2.84
C PHE A 49 -6.86 2.01 3.33
N ILE A 50 -6.70 2.14 4.65
CA ILE A 50 -5.40 2.33 5.30
C ILE A 50 -5.28 1.34 6.45
N TYR A 51 -4.21 0.55 6.45
CA TYR A 51 -3.87 -0.32 7.56
C TYR A 51 -2.41 -0.14 7.97
N MET A 52 -2.21 0.21 9.24
CA MET A 52 -0.89 0.39 9.84
C MET A 52 -0.72 -0.61 10.98
N PRO A 53 -0.05 -1.76 10.75
CA PRO A 53 0.18 -2.74 11.80
C PRO A 53 0.91 -2.12 13.00
N TYR A 54 0.49 -2.53 14.19
CA TYR A 54 0.91 -1.93 15.45
C TYR A 54 1.43 -2.98 16.43
N ASP A 55 2.63 -2.75 16.98
CA ASP A 55 3.18 -3.53 18.07
C ASP A 55 2.65 -2.99 19.40
N ARG A 56 1.66 -3.68 19.95
CA ARG A 56 1.03 -3.32 21.23
C ARG A 56 1.97 -3.38 22.42
N ARG A 57 3.02 -4.21 22.38
CA ARG A 57 3.96 -4.32 23.50
C ARG A 57 4.89 -3.12 23.56
N LYS A 58 5.32 -2.65 22.38
CA LYS A 58 6.21 -1.50 22.24
C LYS A 58 5.48 -0.17 22.07
N ASN A 59 4.16 -0.21 21.91
CA ASN A 59 3.30 0.95 21.68
C ASN A 59 3.73 1.76 20.44
N VAL A 60 4.13 1.08 19.37
CA VAL A 60 4.63 1.71 18.13
C VAL A 60 4.15 1.00 16.87
N ASN A 61 4.12 1.72 15.74
CA ASN A 61 3.99 1.07 14.45
C ASN A 61 5.26 0.25 14.13
N ILE A 62 5.13 -0.77 13.27
CA ILE A 62 6.25 -1.66 12.92
C ILE A 62 6.95 -1.24 11.61
N SER A 63 6.99 0.06 11.34
CA SER A 63 7.53 0.69 10.13
C SER A 63 6.90 0.15 8.84
N LEU A 64 5.58 -0.02 8.87
CA LEU A 64 4.81 -0.63 7.79
C LEU A 64 3.41 -0.02 7.69
N ALA A 65 2.96 0.24 6.47
CA ALA A 65 1.58 0.57 6.16
C ALA A 65 1.14 -0.10 4.84
N PHE A 66 -0.15 -0.36 4.72
CA PHE A 66 -0.83 -0.79 3.51
C PHE A 66 -1.90 0.23 3.18
N ILE A 67 -1.92 0.68 1.94
CA ILE A 67 -2.83 1.73 1.47
C ILE A 67 -3.46 1.24 0.17
N ASN A 68 -4.78 1.14 0.11
CA ASN A 68 -5.47 0.89 -1.15
C ASN A 68 -5.96 2.21 -1.73
N LEU A 69 -5.58 2.44 -2.98
CA LEU A 69 -5.99 3.55 -3.81
C LEU A 69 -7.21 3.13 -4.65
N THR A 70 -8.00 4.10 -5.08
CA THR A 70 -9.21 3.86 -5.89
C THR A 70 -8.89 3.47 -7.33
N ASP A 71 -7.71 3.85 -7.81
CA ASP A 71 -7.24 3.60 -9.18
C ASP A 71 -5.71 3.48 -9.20
N SER A 72 -5.18 2.84 -10.26
CA SER A 72 -3.74 2.57 -10.37
C SER A 72 -2.92 3.82 -10.67
N SER A 73 -3.51 4.82 -11.33
CA SER A 73 -2.87 6.12 -11.56
C SER A 73 -2.52 6.79 -10.22
N SER A 74 -3.45 6.80 -9.28
CA SER A 74 -3.23 7.35 -7.93
C SER A 74 -2.19 6.52 -7.15
N ALA A 75 -2.13 5.21 -7.36
CA ALA A 75 -1.11 4.36 -6.74
C ALA A 75 0.30 4.67 -7.27
N LYS A 76 0.42 4.97 -8.56
CA LYS A 76 1.67 5.42 -9.19
C LYS A 76 2.08 6.79 -8.67
N GLU A 77 1.15 7.74 -8.60
CA GLU A 77 1.40 9.09 -8.06
C GLU A 77 1.94 9.05 -6.62
N LEU A 78 1.36 8.18 -5.76
CA LEU A 78 1.89 7.96 -4.41
C LEU A 78 3.33 7.40 -4.42
N CYS A 79 3.62 6.46 -5.32
CA CYS A 79 4.96 5.88 -5.42
C CYS A 79 5.98 6.92 -5.90
N ASP A 80 5.62 7.74 -6.88
CA ASP A 80 6.46 8.81 -7.41
C ASP A 80 6.72 9.88 -6.36
N TYR A 81 5.69 10.28 -5.60
CA TYR A 81 5.84 11.19 -4.46
C TYR A 81 6.84 10.65 -3.42
N ILE A 82 6.73 9.37 -3.05
CA ILE A 82 7.65 8.73 -2.10
C ILE A 82 9.08 8.69 -2.66
N ASN A 83 9.25 8.40 -3.95
CA ASN A 83 10.54 8.43 -4.60
C ASN A 83 11.17 9.84 -4.56
N ASN A 84 10.37 10.88 -4.75
CA ASN A 84 10.81 12.27 -4.65
C ASN A 84 11.23 12.64 -3.21
N LEU A 85 10.46 12.24 -2.19
CA LEU A 85 10.85 12.44 -0.78
C LEU A 85 12.21 11.80 -0.45
N ASN A 86 12.45 10.60 -1.00
CA ASN A 86 13.72 9.91 -0.84
C ASN A 86 14.86 10.61 -1.61
N ALA A 87 14.60 11.12 -2.82
CA ALA A 87 15.57 11.86 -3.62
C ALA A 87 16.01 13.16 -2.93
N CYS A 88 15.09 13.84 -2.27
CA CYS A 88 15.35 15.01 -1.43
C CYS A 88 16.02 14.66 -0.08
N ARG A 89 16.38 13.38 0.15
CA ARG A 89 16.96 12.87 1.41
C ARG A 89 16.14 13.19 2.67
N GLN A 90 14.88 13.55 2.50
CA GLN A 90 14.01 13.82 3.63
C GLN A 90 13.72 12.49 4.35
N TRP A 91 13.43 11.44 3.59
CA TRP A 91 13.00 10.14 4.12
C TRP A 91 13.77 8.99 3.45
N SER A 92 13.62 7.77 3.99
CA SER A 92 14.20 6.53 3.42
C SER A 92 13.14 5.43 3.28
N LEU A 93 11.96 5.83 2.80
CA LEU A 93 10.81 4.95 2.60
C LEU A 93 11.04 3.96 1.48
N VAL A 94 10.30 2.85 1.51
CA VAL A 94 10.19 1.93 0.38
C VAL A 94 8.72 1.71 0.07
N ALA A 95 8.26 2.18 -1.10
CA ALA A 95 6.94 1.87 -1.64
C ALA A 95 7.04 0.72 -2.65
N CYS A 96 6.14 -0.25 -2.55
CA CYS A 96 6.04 -1.33 -3.53
C CYS A 96 4.60 -1.83 -3.62
N GLU A 97 4.27 -2.54 -4.70
CA GLU A 97 3.04 -3.30 -4.80
C GLU A 97 2.87 -4.24 -3.59
N SER A 98 1.66 -4.28 -3.05
CA SER A 98 1.27 -5.24 -2.01
C SER A 98 0.95 -6.62 -2.61
N SER A 99 1.27 -7.70 -1.88
CA SER A 99 0.87 -9.07 -2.24
C SER A 99 -0.65 -9.28 -2.28
N VAL A 100 -1.41 -8.40 -1.65
CA VAL A 100 -2.88 -8.37 -1.65
C VAL A 100 -3.32 -7.03 -2.24
N GLN A 101 -4.15 -7.09 -3.27
CA GLN A 101 -4.62 -5.95 -4.05
C GLN A 101 -6.12 -5.71 -3.82
N SER A 102 -6.61 -4.47 -3.99
CA SER A 102 -8.01 -4.07 -3.87
C SER A 102 -8.59 -4.06 -2.44
N LEU A 103 -9.59 -3.20 -2.20
CA LEU A 103 -10.27 -3.04 -0.90
C LEU A 103 -10.82 -4.37 -0.35
N SER A 104 -11.61 -5.09 -1.13
CA SER A 104 -12.30 -6.31 -0.68
C SER A 104 -11.33 -7.42 -0.24
N PHE A 105 -10.26 -7.67 -1.00
CA PHE A 105 -9.26 -8.68 -0.62
C PHE A 105 -8.40 -8.23 0.55
N ASN A 106 -8.03 -6.95 0.65
CA ASN A 106 -7.32 -6.43 1.83
C ASN A 106 -8.14 -6.60 3.11
N MET A 107 -9.45 -6.31 3.04
CA MET A 107 -10.37 -6.53 4.16
C MET A 107 -10.48 -8.02 4.50
N ALA A 108 -10.73 -8.88 3.52
CA ALA A 108 -10.84 -10.32 3.73
C ALA A 108 -9.54 -10.91 4.32
N TYR A 109 -8.38 -10.48 3.82
CA TYR A 109 -7.07 -10.84 4.35
C TYR A 109 -6.91 -10.45 5.82
N TYR A 110 -7.32 -9.22 6.18
CA TYR A 110 -7.25 -8.74 7.56
C TYR A 110 -8.04 -9.64 8.53
N VAL A 111 -9.32 -9.93 8.23
CA VAL A 111 -10.15 -10.78 9.12
C VAL A 111 -9.74 -12.25 9.07
N ALA A 112 -9.19 -12.76 7.96
CA ALA A 112 -8.63 -14.11 7.89
C ALA A 112 -7.36 -14.23 8.77
N ARG A 113 -6.56 -13.17 8.85
CA ARG A 113 -5.31 -13.15 9.61
C ARG A 113 -5.51 -12.92 11.11
N PHE A 114 -6.38 -11.98 11.48
CA PHE A 114 -6.54 -11.50 12.86
C PHE A 114 -7.86 -11.93 13.53
N GLY A 115 -8.77 -12.54 12.77
CA GLY A 115 -10.10 -12.93 13.22
C GLY A 115 -11.14 -11.82 13.05
N ARG A 116 -12.43 -12.20 12.97
CA ARG A 116 -13.54 -11.26 12.74
C ARG A 116 -13.67 -10.19 13.84
N GLY A 117 -13.39 -10.54 15.10
CA GLY A 117 -13.42 -9.58 16.22
C GLY A 117 -12.32 -8.51 16.18
N ALA A 118 -11.29 -8.67 15.33
CA ALA A 118 -10.18 -7.72 15.25
C ALA A 118 -10.60 -6.35 14.70
N ILE A 119 -11.72 -6.27 13.97
CA ILE A 119 -12.26 -5.03 13.40
C ILE A 119 -12.64 -3.99 14.48
N TYR A 120 -12.86 -4.45 15.72
CA TYR A 120 -13.21 -3.60 16.85
C TYR A 120 -11.99 -3.06 17.61
N GLN A 121 -10.78 -3.46 17.21
CA GLN A 121 -9.55 -3.05 17.88
C GLN A 121 -9.15 -1.62 17.47
N PRO A 122 -8.48 -0.84 18.35
CA PRO A 122 -8.10 0.54 18.05
C PRO A 122 -7.23 0.71 16.80
N HIS A 123 -6.40 -0.29 16.49
CA HIS A 123 -5.49 -0.32 15.35
C HIS A 123 -6.02 -1.16 14.18
N ALA A 124 -7.33 -1.38 14.13
CA ALA A 124 -7.97 -1.96 12.95
C ALA A 124 -7.83 -1.03 11.72
N PRO A 125 -7.93 -1.57 10.50
CA PRO A 125 -7.88 -0.77 9.28
C PRO A 125 -8.91 0.35 9.28
N TRP A 126 -8.53 1.48 8.71
CA TRP A 126 -9.44 2.57 8.42
C TRP A 126 -9.95 2.36 7.00
N VAL A 127 -11.27 2.25 6.87
CA VAL A 127 -11.95 2.16 5.58
C VAL A 127 -12.66 3.48 5.33
N PHE A 128 -12.63 3.94 4.09
CA PHE A 128 -13.23 5.19 3.68
C PHE A 128 -14.29 4.95 2.61
N LYS A 129 -15.40 5.67 2.73
CA LYS A 129 -16.47 5.73 1.75
C LYS A 129 -16.83 7.19 1.56
N ASP A 130 -16.95 7.65 0.31
CA ASP A 130 -17.28 9.03 -0.01
C ASP A 130 -16.37 10.04 0.70
N ARG A 131 -15.06 9.72 0.76
CA ARG A 131 -13.99 10.48 1.42
C ARG A 131 -14.12 10.61 2.95
N LYS A 132 -15.04 9.88 3.57
CA LYS A 132 -15.24 9.86 5.02
C LYS A 132 -14.87 8.49 5.57
N ARG A 133 -14.22 8.49 6.74
CA ARG A 133 -13.97 7.25 7.46
C ARG A 133 -15.30 6.64 7.87
N VAL A 134 -15.51 5.38 7.53
CA VAL A 134 -16.73 4.66 7.88
C VAL A 134 -16.81 4.46 9.40
N THR A 135 -18.03 4.49 9.93
CA THR A 135 -18.30 4.19 11.34
C THR A 135 -18.06 2.72 11.66
N ARG A 136 -17.99 2.37 12.95
CA ARG A 136 -17.87 0.95 13.37
C ARG A 136 -19.04 0.07 12.89
N SER A 137 -20.25 0.62 12.89
CA SER A 137 -21.45 -0.10 12.43
C SER A 137 -21.39 -0.38 10.93
N GLU A 138 -21.02 0.63 10.14
CA GLU A 138 -20.82 0.47 8.70
C GLU A 138 -19.67 -0.50 8.40
N LEU A 139 -18.57 -0.40 9.14
CA LEU A 139 -17.43 -1.30 9.01
C LEU A 139 -17.84 -2.76 9.21
N SER A 140 -18.63 -3.06 10.26
CA SER A 140 -19.14 -4.42 10.49
C SER A 140 -19.96 -4.93 9.31
N LYS A 141 -20.89 -4.11 8.80
CA LYS A 141 -21.70 -4.44 7.62
C LYS A 141 -20.84 -4.70 6.39
N PHE A 142 -19.78 -3.91 6.17
CA PHE A 142 -18.84 -4.15 5.08
C PHE A 142 -18.16 -5.51 5.21
N TYR A 143 -17.63 -5.85 6.39
CA TYR A 143 -17.00 -7.14 6.63
C TYR A 143 -17.97 -8.32 6.52
N GLU A 144 -19.22 -8.16 6.95
CA GLU A 144 -20.30 -9.15 6.80
C GLU A 144 -20.69 -9.35 5.34
N SER A 145 -20.59 -8.30 4.51
CA SER A 145 -20.88 -8.36 3.08
C SER A 145 -19.80 -9.03 2.22
N ILE A 146 -18.63 -9.34 2.80
CA ILE A 146 -17.56 -10.03 2.07
C ILE A 146 -18.07 -11.42 1.66
N PRO A 147 -18.06 -11.77 0.36
CA PRO A 147 -18.51 -13.07 -0.09
C PRO A 147 -17.73 -14.20 0.59
N GLN A 148 -18.44 -15.25 1.01
CA GLN A 148 -17.86 -16.37 1.74
C GLN A 148 -16.66 -17.00 1.03
N TRP A 149 -16.71 -17.13 -0.30
CA TRP A 149 -15.61 -17.67 -1.10
C TRP A 149 -14.34 -16.78 -1.06
N VAL A 150 -14.50 -15.45 -1.02
CA VAL A 150 -13.36 -14.51 -0.89
C VAL A 150 -12.68 -14.72 0.46
N TYR A 151 -13.48 -14.89 1.52
CA TYR A 151 -12.97 -15.14 2.86
C TYR A 151 -12.23 -16.48 2.96
N GLU A 152 -12.74 -17.54 2.32
CA GLU A 152 -12.08 -18.84 2.26
C GLU A 152 -10.74 -18.80 1.50
N GLU A 153 -10.68 -18.08 0.37
CA GLU A 153 -9.43 -17.85 -0.34
C GLU A 153 -8.43 -17.07 0.52
N ALA A 154 -8.88 -16.06 1.25
CA ALA A 154 -8.05 -15.31 2.19
C ALA A 154 -7.46 -16.23 3.27
N GLN A 155 -8.27 -17.13 3.83
CA GLN A 155 -7.82 -18.11 4.82
C GLN A 155 -6.77 -19.06 4.23
N ASN A 156 -6.97 -19.54 3.00
CA ASN A 156 -6.01 -20.40 2.31
C ASN A 156 -4.68 -19.67 2.06
N PHE A 157 -4.74 -18.40 1.64
CA PHE A 157 -3.55 -17.57 1.45
C PHE A 157 -2.77 -17.37 2.76
N VAL A 158 -3.46 -17.04 3.86
CA VAL A 158 -2.84 -16.90 5.20
C VAL A 158 -2.22 -18.22 5.67
N ARG A 159 -2.87 -19.37 5.42
CA ARG A 159 -2.29 -20.70 5.72
C ARG A 159 -1.02 -20.95 4.91
N ALA A 160 -1.01 -20.62 3.62
CA ALA A 160 0.16 -20.76 2.76
C ALA A 160 1.34 -19.86 3.23
N GLU A 161 1.06 -18.61 3.63
CA GLU A 161 2.10 -17.74 4.21
C GLU A 161 2.71 -18.34 5.49
N LYS A 162 1.90 -18.94 6.36
CA LYS A 162 2.37 -19.59 7.59
C LYS A 162 3.24 -20.82 7.29
N ALA A 163 2.86 -21.63 6.30
CA ALA A 163 3.62 -22.80 5.88
C ALA A 163 4.96 -22.44 5.22
N ASP A 164 5.03 -21.36 4.42
CA ASP A 164 6.31 -20.88 3.85
C ASP A 164 7.25 -20.37 4.96
N ASN A 165 6.71 -19.76 6.02
CA ASN A 165 7.49 -19.27 7.15
C ASN A 165 8.10 -20.39 8.01
N SER A 166 7.47 -21.57 8.11
CA SER A 166 8.03 -22.71 8.87
C SER A 166 9.19 -23.38 8.15
N SER A 167 9.19 -23.36 6.81
CA SER A 167 10.18 -24.07 5.99
C SER A 167 11.48 -23.28 5.77
N LYS A 168 11.45 -21.96 5.95
CA LYS A 168 12.61 -21.07 5.80
C LYS A 168 12.94 -20.45 7.15
N GLY A 169 13.84 -21.10 7.89
CA GLY A 169 14.31 -20.63 9.19
C GLY A 169 14.59 -19.11 9.20
N VAL A 170 13.87 -18.41 10.09
CA VAL A 170 14.11 -17.03 10.54
C VAL A 170 14.12 -15.94 9.43
N ARG A 171 13.09 -15.07 9.49
CA ARG A 171 13.08 -13.66 9.01
C ARG A 171 12.99 -13.33 7.51
N ARG A 172 12.47 -14.20 6.65
CA ARG A 172 12.03 -13.76 5.31
C ARG A 172 10.51 -13.86 5.18
N ARG A 173 9.80 -12.81 5.63
CA ARG A 173 8.36 -12.61 5.34
C ARG A 173 8.11 -12.92 3.87
N ALA A 174 7.27 -13.93 3.57
CA ALA A 174 6.70 -14.32 2.28
C ALA A 174 7.17 -13.49 1.07
N ARG A 175 8.46 -13.57 0.74
CA ARG A 175 8.99 -12.94 -0.46
C ARG A 175 8.55 -13.83 -1.61
N GLY A 176 7.43 -13.46 -2.22
CA GLY A 176 7.00 -14.04 -3.49
C GLY A 176 5.59 -14.62 -3.51
N LEU A 177 4.80 -14.62 -2.44
CA LEU A 177 3.39 -15.01 -2.58
C LEU A 177 2.57 -13.77 -2.96
N VAL A 178 1.84 -13.87 -4.06
CA VAL A 178 0.83 -12.89 -4.48
C VAL A 178 -0.51 -13.60 -4.46
N TRP A 179 -1.51 -13.00 -3.80
CA TRP A 179 -2.87 -13.53 -3.83
C TRP A 179 -3.51 -13.13 -5.15
N LYS A 180 -3.68 -14.11 -6.04
CA LYS A 180 -4.50 -13.98 -7.25
C LYS A 180 -5.85 -14.67 -7.01
N PRO A 181 -6.94 -13.91 -6.85
CA PRO A 181 -8.26 -14.49 -6.67
C PRO A 181 -8.69 -15.40 -7.83
N SER A 182 -9.39 -16.49 -7.56
CA SER A 182 -9.66 -17.50 -8.59
C SER A 182 -10.58 -16.99 -9.71
N PHE A 183 -11.49 -16.06 -9.43
CA PHE A 183 -12.40 -15.48 -10.45
C PHE A 183 -11.68 -14.61 -11.50
N LEU A 184 -10.50 -14.07 -11.19
CA LEU A 184 -9.68 -13.32 -12.16
C LEU A 184 -8.91 -14.28 -13.09
N SER A 185 -8.86 -15.57 -12.77
CA SER A 185 -8.15 -16.57 -13.57
C SER A 185 -9.04 -17.30 -14.59
N SER A 186 -10.35 -17.01 -14.62
CA SER A 186 -11.30 -17.61 -15.58
C SER A 186 -11.43 -16.86 -16.91
N SER A 187 -10.82 -15.68 -17.07
CA SER A 187 -10.58 -15.09 -18.39
C SER A 187 -9.33 -15.72 -18.98
N GLY A 188 -9.51 -16.63 -19.94
CA GLY A 188 -8.45 -17.47 -20.50
C GLY A 188 -7.26 -16.67 -21.05
N GLU A 189 -6.09 -16.91 -20.47
CA GLU A 189 -4.83 -16.73 -21.19
C GLU A 189 -4.61 -18.02 -22.02
N GLU A 190 -5.02 -18.00 -23.29
CA GLU A 190 -4.40 -18.90 -24.27
C GLU A 190 -2.92 -18.54 -24.34
N GLY A 191 -2.08 -19.48 -23.93
CA GLY A 191 -0.63 -19.31 -23.92
C GLY A 191 -0.10 -19.14 -25.33
N VAL A 192 0.30 -17.91 -25.68
CA VAL A 192 1.30 -17.71 -26.73
C VAL A 192 2.65 -18.01 -26.08
N GLY A 193 3.26 -19.12 -26.48
CA GLY A 193 4.60 -19.54 -26.04
C GLY A 193 5.66 -18.51 -26.42
N PRO A 194 6.88 -18.62 -25.84
CA PRO A 194 7.94 -17.66 -26.06
C PRO A 194 8.40 -17.76 -27.53
N GLY A 195 8.04 -16.77 -28.34
CA GLY A 195 8.67 -16.55 -29.63
C GLY A 195 10.09 -16.03 -29.41
N GLU A 196 11.07 -16.78 -29.91
CA GLU A 196 12.42 -16.29 -30.14
C GLU A 196 12.36 -14.97 -30.92
N CYS A 197 13.08 -13.96 -30.44
CA CYS A 197 13.49 -12.83 -31.25
C CYS A 197 14.99 -12.62 -31.06
N ASP A 198 15.69 -13.05 -32.09
CA ASP A 198 17.11 -12.85 -32.34
C ASP A 198 17.52 -11.36 -32.35
N SER A 199 18.80 -11.18 -32.06
CA SER A 199 19.61 -9.96 -32.06
C SER A 199 19.18 -8.80 -32.99
N ALA A 200 19.21 -7.56 -32.46
CA ALA A 200 19.87 -6.42 -33.12
C ALA A 200 19.93 -5.15 -32.25
N ARG A 201 21.19 -4.72 -32.01
CA ARG A 201 21.72 -3.34 -32.02
C ARG A 201 21.31 -2.37 -30.90
N GLU A 202 22.29 -2.17 -30.00
CA GLU A 202 22.48 -0.98 -29.19
C GLU A 202 22.33 0.31 -30.03
N THR A 203 21.49 1.23 -29.55
CA THR A 203 21.56 2.64 -29.90
C THR A 203 21.71 3.44 -28.60
N PRO A 204 22.59 4.44 -28.55
CA PRO A 204 22.84 5.19 -27.32
C PRO A 204 21.67 6.14 -27.03
N LEU A 205 21.20 6.12 -25.78
CA LEU A 205 20.25 7.08 -25.24
C LEU A 205 20.78 8.52 -25.39
N PRO A 206 19.94 9.49 -25.80
CA PRO A 206 20.38 10.87 -25.86
C PRO A 206 20.61 11.42 -24.44
N SER A 207 21.77 12.06 -24.27
CA SER A 207 22.09 12.91 -23.12
C SER A 207 21.15 14.10 -23.10
N ILE A 208 20.09 14.06 -22.29
CA ILE A 208 19.28 15.23 -21.96
C ILE A 208 19.82 15.81 -20.64
N ARG A 209 20.87 16.61 -20.79
CA ARG A 209 21.09 17.78 -19.94
C ARG A 209 20.22 18.89 -20.51
N ASP A 210 18.95 18.92 -20.13
CA ASP A 210 18.13 20.12 -20.24
C ASP A 210 17.15 20.15 -19.07
N HIS A 211 17.46 21.06 -18.16
CA HIS A 211 16.63 21.68 -17.14
C HIS A 211 15.20 21.15 -16.98
N ILE A 212 15.03 20.19 -16.07
CA ILE A 212 13.86 20.21 -15.20
C ILE A 212 14.25 21.00 -13.95
N ILE A 213 14.19 22.34 -14.05
CA ILE A 213 14.03 23.16 -12.84
C ILE A 213 12.56 23.00 -12.46
N VAL A 214 12.21 21.92 -11.75
CA VAL A 214 10.98 21.95 -10.94
C VAL A 214 11.32 22.86 -9.77
N ARG A 215 10.80 24.07 -9.80
CA ARG A 215 10.83 24.96 -8.64
C ARG A 215 10.25 24.18 -7.46
N CYS A 216 11.07 23.92 -6.43
CA CYS A 216 10.56 23.70 -5.09
C CYS A 216 9.76 24.96 -4.74
N HIS A 217 8.44 24.91 -4.91
CA HIS A 217 7.59 26.08 -4.76
C HIS A 217 7.46 26.41 -3.27
N PRO A 218 7.87 27.61 -2.82
CA PRO A 218 7.73 28.01 -1.42
C PRO A 218 6.27 28.23 -0.99
N ASP A 219 5.32 28.34 -1.92
CA ASP A 219 3.94 28.75 -1.57
C ASP A 219 3.01 27.60 -1.13
N LEU A 220 3.55 26.43 -0.77
CA LEU A 220 2.76 25.32 -0.18
C LEU A 220 2.38 25.57 1.30
N LEU A 221 2.61 26.78 1.83
CA LEU A 221 2.19 27.21 3.17
C LEU A 221 1.07 28.27 3.19
N LEU A 222 0.55 28.72 2.05
CA LEU A 222 -0.47 29.77 2.02
C LEU A 222 -1.54 29.48 0.97
N HIS A 223 -2.39 28.49 1.20
CA HIS A 223 -3.80 28.55 0.78
C HIS A 223 -4.62 27.42 1.42
N ASN A 224 -5.10 27.69 2.63
CA ASN A 224 -6.50 27.53 3.02
C ASN A 224 -6.64 28.13 4.42
N GLY A 225 -7.36 29.24 4.51
CA GLY A 225 -7.47 30.07 5.70
C GLY A 225 -8.17 29.40 6.87
N LEU A 226 -7.42 28.61 7.63
CA LEU A 226 -7.67 28.25 9.02
C LEU A 226 -6.35 28.27 9.79
N ALA A 227 -5.73 29.45 9.85
CA ALA A 227 -4.80 29.76 10.92
C ALA A 227 -5.64 30.21 12.11
N GLU A 228 -5.71 29.40 13.17
CA GLU A 228 -5.43 29.84 14.54
C GLU A 228 -5.59 28.65 15.53
N GLN A 229 -4.66 28.63 16.49
CA GLN A 229 -4.57 27.74 17.65
C GLN A 229 -3.93 26.36 17.44
N LEU A 230 -2.60 26.35 17.37
CA LEU A 230 -1.81 25.38 18.14
C LEU A 230 -0.64 26.13 18.78
N LEU A 231 -0.66 26.14 20.11
CA LEU A 231 0.21 26.89 21.00
C LEU A 231 1.69 26.56 20.79
N VAL A 232 2.48 27.63 20.79
CA VAL A 232 3.93 27.64 20.93
C VAL A 232 4.26 27.50 22.41
N GLU A 233 4.94 26.42 22.80
CA GLU A 233 5.88 26.45 23.92
C GLU A 233 7.11 25.62 23.54
N HIS A 234 8.29 26.26 23.61
CA HIS A 234 9.65 25.73 23.34
C HIS A 234 10.18 25.70 21.89
N GLY A 235 9.74 26.64 21.05
CA GLY A 235 10.69 27.57 20.41
C GLY A 235 11.76 27.12 19.41
N GLU A 236 11.76 25.92 18.80
CA GLU A 236 12.60 25.65 17.61
C GLU A 236 11.94 24.73 16.58
N LEU A 237 11.67 25.27 15.38
CA LEU A 237 11.42 24.55 14.14
C LEU A 237 12.65 24.72 13.26
N LEU A 238 13.62 23.80 13.39
CA LEU A 238 14.74 23.73 12.46
C LEU A 238 14.32 22.91 11.24
N ILE A 239 13.98 23.61 10.15
CA ILE A 239 14.01 23.06 8.80
C ILE A 239 15.24 23.65 8.13
N SER A 240 16.33 22.88 8.06
CA SER A 240 17.49 23.20 7.21
C SER A 240 17.31 22.50 5.87
N CYS A 241 17.44 23.27 4.79
CA CYS A 241 17.40 22.86 3.39
C CYS A 241 18.42 21.77 3.02
#